data_AF-A0A4W4FT09-F1
#
_entry.id   AF-A0A4W4FT09-F1
#
_cell.length_a   1.000
_cell.length_b   1.000
_cell.length_c   1.000
_cell.angle_alpha   90.00
_cell.angle_beta   90.00
_cell.angle_gamma   90.00
#
_symmetry.space_group_name_H-M   'P 1'
#
loop_
_entity.id
_entity.type
_entity.pdbx_description
1 polymer ?
#
loop_
_entity_poly.entity_id
_entity_poly.type
_entity_poly.pdbx_seq_one_letter_code
_entity_poly.pdbx_strand_id
1 'polypeptide(L)'
;RFSQTKKNDADWLLTQTAVRPLVGIVCGSGLGGLADLLKDQVAFNYRDIPNFPQSTVHGHAGRLVFGTLKGRPCVCMQGRFHLYEGYPIQKITLPMRIFKMLGVKTVILTNAAGGLNQDFKVGDIMIIKDHLNMPGFAGNNPLTGPNDERFGVRFPCMSDAYDRELLQMAMDVGSELGYSDFLREGVYCALGGPSFETIAECRMLHKLGVDAVGMSTVHEVIVARHCGMRVFALSLITNQAVMDYDSEEKANHNEVLQTAKQRAQQLEKLVSTMVIRMKHNNNYS
;
A
#
# COMPACT_ATOMS: atom_id res chain seq x y z
N ARG A 1 -22.54 -2.61 -14.19
CA ARG A 1 -23.13 -1.35 -14.70
C ARG A 1 -23.07 -0.31 -13.58
N PHE A 2 -22.05 0.56 -13.57
CA PHE A 2 -22.04 1.76 -12.73
C PHE A 2 -22.84 2.84 -13.48
N SER A 3 -24.17 2.75 -13.45
CA SER A 3 -25.03 3.75 -14.10
C SER A 3 -25.18 4.98 -13.21
N GLN A 4 -25.24 6.12 -13.88
CA GLN A 4 -25.64 7.45 -13.41
C GLN A 4 -26.74 7.42 -12.33
N THR A 5 -26.69 8.40 -11.40
CA THR A 5 -27.65 8.75 -10.32
C THR A 5 -27.50 8.17 -8.90
N LYS A 6 -26.27 8.04 -8.37
CA LYS A 6 -26.04 8.08 -6.91
C LYS A 6 -24.85 9.00 -6.63
N LYS A 7 -24.98 9.95 -5.69
CA LYS A 7 -23.87 10.76 -5.18
C LYS A 7 -22.68 9.84 -4.92
N ASN A 8 -21.57 10.07 -5.60
CA ASN A 8 -20.43 9.16 -5.57
C ASN A 8 -19.82 9.16 -4.15
N ASP A 9 -19.21 8.07 -3.69
CA ASP A 9 -18.66 7.97 -2.32
C ASP A 9 -17.68 9.12 -2.04
N ALA A 10 -16.94 9.55 -3.07
CA ALA A 10 -16.08 10.72 -3.05
C ALA A 10 -16.87 12.04 -2.86
N ASP A 11 -18.01 12.23 -3.53
CA ASP A 11 -18.85 13.43 -3.35
C ASP A 11 -19.38 13.50 -1.93
N TRP A 12 -19.84 12.37 -1.38
CA TRP A 12 -20.26 12.29 0.02
C TRP A 12 -19.11 12.71 0.93
N LEU A 13 -17.92 12.11 0.81
CA LEU A 13 -16.74 12.48 1.60
C LEU A 13 -16.39 13.97 1.47
N LEU A 14 -16.42 14.54 0.27
CA LEU A 14 -16.12 15.97 0.03
C LEU A 14 -17.12 16.93 0.71
N THR A 15 -18.35 16.48 0.99
CA THR A 15 -19.31 17.25 1.80
C THR A 15 -19.09 17.13 3.30
N GLN A 16 -18.43 16.05 3.75
CA GLN A 16 -18.21 15.78 5.17
C GLN A 16 -16.88 16.35 5.71
N THR A 17 -15.97 16.78 4.84
CA THR A 17 -14.70 17.37 5.25
C THR A 17 -14.28 18.53 4.33
N ALA A 18 -13.62 19.53 4.91
CA ALA A 18 -12.98 20.61 4.15
C ALA A 18 -11.60 20.22 3.59
N VAL A 19 -10.99 19.13 4.07
CA VAL A 19 -9.67 18.68 3.60
C VAL A 19 -9.76 18.24 2.15
N ARG A 20 -8.81 18.69 1.31
CA ARG A 20 -8.67 18.30 -0.10
C ARG A 20 -7.33 17.60 -0.27
N PRO A 21 -7.29 16.26 -0.11
CA PRO A 21 -6.03 15.54 0.02
C PRO A 21 -5.28 15.50 -1.31
N LEU A 22 -3.97 15.75 -1.26
CA LEU A 22 -3.06 15.59 -2.39
C LEU A 22 -2.28 14.27 -2.30
N VAL A 23 -2.15 13.73 -1.10
CA VAL A 23 -1.45 12.48 -0.81
C VAL A 23 -2.42 11.48 -0.15
N GLY A 24 -2.53 10.29 -0.73
CA GLY A 24 -3.20 9.15 -0.12
C GLY A 24 -2.18 8.24 0.55
N ILE A 25 -2.46 7.73 1.74
CA ILE A 25 -1.58 6.80 2.45
C ILE A 25 -2.39 5.55 2.82
N VAL A 26 -1.91 4.36 2.49
CA VAL A 26 -2.56 3.10 2.86
C VAL A 26 -1.70 2.38 3.88
N CYS A 27 -2.22 2.27 5.10
CA CYS A 27 -1.52 1.68 6.23
C CYS A 27 -1.76 0.16 6.26
N GLY A 28 -0.68 -0.61 6.09
CA GLY A 28 -0.67 -2.06 6.27
C GLY A 28 -0.77 -2.50 7.74
N SER A 29 -0.72 -3.82 7.95
CA SER A 29 -0.81 -4.43 9.28
C SER A 29 0.27 -3.88 10.22
N GLY A 30 -0.15 -3.38 11.38
CA GLY A 30 0.75 -2.80 12.39
C GLY A 30 1.32 -1.41 12.06
N LEU A 31 0.95 -0.82 10.92
CA LEU A 31 1.44 0.49 10.45
C LEU A 31 0.39 1.61 10.56
N GLY A 32 -0.66 1.38 11.36
CA GLY A 32 -1.77 2.31 11.53
C GLY A 32 -1.39 3.65 12.17
N GLY A 33 -0.26 3.71 12.88
CA GLY A 33 0.21 4.93 13.56
C GLY A 33 0.50 6.10 12.61
N LEU A 34 0.75 5.83 11.32
CA LEU A 34 0.86 6.87 10.29
C LEU A 34 -0.37 7.77 10.20
N ALA A 35 -1.57 7.23 10.40
CA ALA A 35 -2.79 8.02 10.41
C ALA A 35 -2.87 8.94 11.65
N ASP A 36 -2.31 8.49 12.78
CA ASP A 36 -2.34 9.22 14.05
C ASP A 36 -1.40 10.46 14.02
N LEU A 37 -0.43 10.50 13.10
CA LEU A 37 0.43 11.67 12.86
C LEU A 37 -0.27 12.84 12.17
N LEU A 38 -1.45 12.62 11.57
CA LEU A 38 -2.21 13.68 10.94
C LEU A 38 -2.71 14.68 11.99
N LYS A 39 -2.62 15.97 11.67
CA LYS A 39 -3.25 17.05 12.45
C LYS A 39 -4.63 17.37 11.87
N ASP A 40 -5.47 17.98 12.71
CA ASP A 40 -6.82 18.45 12.36
C ASP A 40 -7.67 17.33 11.74
N GLN A 41 -7.69 16.19 12.43
CA GLN A 41 -8.22 14.95 11.87
C GLN A 41 -9.75 14.99 11.71
N VAL A 42 -10.21 14.51 10.56
CA VAL A 42 -11.61 14.11 10.33
C VAL A 42 -11.61 12.64 9.94
N ALA A 43 -12.13 11.78 10.81
CA ALA A 43 -12.10 10.33 10.64
C ALA A 43 -13.49 9.76 10.37
N PHE A 44 -13.58 8.85 9.41
CA PHE A 44 -14.80 8.12 9.05
C PHE A 44 -14.57 6.62 9.23
N ASN A 45 -15.45 5.90 9.93
CA ASN A 45 -15.35 4.44 9.91
C ASN A 45 -15.77 3.94 8.53
N TYR A 46 -15.13 2.89 8.02
CA TYR A 46 -15.47 2.34 6.70
C TYR A 46 -16.94 1.95 6.58
N ARG A 47 -17.54 1.45 7.66
CA ARG A 47 -18.98 1.10 7.72
C ARG A 47 -19.93 2.29 7.50
N ASP A 48 -19.46 3.51 7.75
CA ASP A 48 -20.27 4.73 7.63
C ASP A 48 -20.13 5.35 6.23
N ILE A 49 -19.15 4.89 5.44
CA ILE A 49 -18.91 5.35 4.08
C ILE A 49 -19.73 4.48 3.11
N PRO A 50 -20.59 5.07 2.26
CA PRO A 50 -21.36 4.31 1.28
C PRO A 50 -20.47 3.41 0.40
N ASN A 51 -20.94 2.19 0.11
CA ASN A 51 -20.27 1.19 -0.75
C ASN A 51 -18.86 0.73 -0.34
N PHE A 52 -18.29 1.29 0.74
CA PHE A 52 -16.94 0.98 1.19
C PHE A 52 -16.86 -0.44 1.76
N PRO A 53 -15.76 -1.18 1.52
CA PRO A 53 -15.58 -2.50 2.12
C PRO A 53 -15.34 -2.40 3.64
N GLN A 54 -15.56 -3.49 4.36
CA GLN A 54 -15.26 -3.57 5.79
C GLN A 54 -14.00 -4.40 6.01
N SER A 55 -13.12 -3.94 6.90
CA SER A 55 -11.92 -4.68 7.27
C SER A 55 -12.28 -5.72 8.33
N THR A 56 -11.95 -6.99 8.09
CA THR A 56 -12.20 -8.09 9.04
C THR A 56 -10.92 -8.60 9.70
N VAL A 57 -9.76 -8.16 9.24
CA VAL A 57 -8.44 -8.58 9.73
C VAL A 57 -8.04 -7.84 11.00
N HIS A 58 -7.50 -8.57 11.98
CA HIS A 58 -6.97 -8.00 13.22
C HIS A 58 -5.81 -7.02 12.94
N GLY A 59 -5.73 -5.92 13.69
CA GLY A 59 -4.73 -4.87 13.48
C GLY A 59 -5.08 -3.82 12.41
N HIS A 60 -6.24 -3.94 11.74
CA HIS A 60 -6.77 -2.90 10.85
C HIS A 60 -7.97 -2.21 11.52
N ALA A 61 -7.81 -0.93 11.86
CA ALA A 61 -8.84 -0.17 12.60
C ALA A 61 -10.11 0.09 11.79
N GLY A 62 -10.03 0.06 10.45
CA GLY A 62 -11.20 0.21 9.59
C GLY A 62 -11.67 1.67 9.46
N ARG A 63 -10.74 2.62 9.39
CA ARG A 63 -11.05 4.07 9.35
C ARG A 63 -10.36 4.78 8.19
N LEU A 64 -11.05 5.74 7.60
CA LEU A 64 -10.52 6.69 6.63
C LEU A 64 -10.29 8.03 7.34
N VAL A 65 -9.04 8.45 7.48
CA VAL A 65 -8.63 9.61 8.27
C VAL A 65 -8.11 10.70 7.36
N PHE A 66 -8.81 11.83 7.31
CA PHE A 66 -8.36 13.05 6.63
C PHE A 66 -7.64 13.95 7.63
N GLY A 67 -6.68 14.73 7.17
CA GLY A 67 -5.99 15.72 7.99
C GLY A 67 -4.80 16.31 7.26
N THR A 68 -3.88 16.92 8.01
CA THR A 68 -2.63 17.43 7.46
C THR A 68 -1.42 16.75 8.05
N LEU A 69 -0.49 16.30 7.20
CA LEU A 69 0.82 15.85 7.63
C LEU A 69 1.82 16.98 7.36
N LYS A 70 2.20 17.69 8.42
CA LYS A 70 3.14 18.83 8.35
C LYS A 70 2.71 19.89 7.31
N GLY A 71 1.42 20.21 7.29
CA GLY A 71 0.82 21.19 6.38
C GLY A 71 0.40 20.63 5.01
N ARG A 72 0.77 19.40 4.67
CA ARG A 72 0.31 18.75 3.43
C ARG A 72 -1.04 18.06 3.68
N PRO A 73 -2.09 18.34 2.89
CA PRO A 73 -3.39 17.68 3.08
C PRO A 73 -3.31 16.22 2.61
N CYS A 74 -3.67 15.31 3.51
CA CYS A 74 -3.56 13.88 3.32
C CYS A 74 -4.88 13.16 3.64
N VAL A 75 -5.02 11.96 3.07
CA VAL A 75 -6.03 10.98 3.47
C VAL A 75 -5.34 9.65 3.74
N CYS A 76 -5.59 9.06 4.91
CA CYS A 76 -5.01 7.80 5.36
C CYS A 76 -6.08 6.72 5.49
N MET A 77 -5.87 5.59 4.83
CA MET A 77 -6.57 4.34 5.12
C MET A 77 -5.89 3.65 6.29
N GLN A 78 -6.51 3.69 7.47
CA GLN A 78 -6.03 3.00 8.67
C GLN A 78 -6.63 1.60 8.72
N GLY A 79 -6.11 0.74 7.86
CA GLY A 79 -6.75 -0.51 7.52
C GLY A 79 -6.82 -0.70 6.01
N ARG A 80 -6.53 -1.88 5.48
CA ARG A 80 -6.75 -2.19 4.07
C ARG A 80 -7.63 -3.41 3.92
N PHE A 81 -7.92 -3.78 2.68
CA PHE A 81 -8.72 -4.94 2.34
C PHE A 81 -7.88 -5.92 1.52
N HIS A 82 -8.12 -7.21 1.70
CA HIS A 82 -7.35 -8.28 1.07
C HIS A 82 -8.24 -9.24 0.29
N LEU A 83 -7.65 -9.92 -0.69
CA LEU A 83 -8.34 -10.95 -1.47
C LEU A 83 -8.82 -12.12 -0.60
N TYR A 84 -7.99 -12.54 0.36
CA TYR A 84 -8.32 -13.65 1.25
C TYR A 84 -9.49 -13.35 2.20
N GLU A 85 -9.93 -12.09 2.33
CA GLU A 85 -11.17 -11.73 3.06
C GLU A 85 -12.44 -12.08 2.26
N GLY A 86 -12.30 -12.61 1.04
CA GLY A 86 -13.41 -13.04 0.18
C GLY A 86 -14.00 -11.91 -0.67
N TYR A 87 -13.39 -10.73 -0.66
CA TYR A 87 -13.84 -9.61 -1.48
C TYR A 87 -13.37 -9.75 -2.94
N PRO A 88 -14.21 -9.37 -3.93
CA PRO A 88 -13.75 -9.19 -5.29
C PRO A 88 -12.62 -8.16 -5.37
N ILE A 89 -11.66 -8.38 -6.27
CA ILE A 89 -10.46 -7.52 -6.41
C ILE A 89 -10.81 -6.06 -6.73
N GLN A 90 -11.92 -5.80 -7.43
CA GLN A 90 -12.42 -4.46 -7.72
C GLN A 90 -12.97 -3.77 -6.46
N LYS A 91 -13.47 -4.54 -5.49
CA LYS A 91 -14.01 -4.01 -4.23
C LYS A 91 -12.87 -3.57 -3.30
N ILE A 92 -11.82 -4.39 -3.16
CA ILE A 92 -10.67 -4.04 -2.32
C ILE A 92 -9.85 -2.87 -2.88
N THR A 93 -9.90 -2.63 -4.19
CA THR A 93 -9.21 -1.51 -4.85
C THR A 93 -10.07 -0.26 -5.09
N LEU A 94 -11.36 -0.30 -4.72
CA LEU A 94 -12.26 0.85 -4.83
C LEU A 94 -11.70 2.14 -4.18
N PRO A 95 -11.02 2.09 -3.02
CA PRO A 95 -10.48 3.30 -2.40
C PRO A 95 -9.48 4.06 -3.29
N MET A 96 -8.75 3.40 -4.19
CA MET A 96 -7.83 4.08 -5.12
C MET A 96 -8.60 4.94 -6.13
N ARG A 97 -9.76 4.48 -6.61
CA ARG A 97 -10.64 5.30 -7.48
C ARG A 97 -11.24 6.47 -6.70
N ILE A 98 -11.62 6.25 -5.44
CA ILE A 98 -12.10 7.31 -4.56
C ILE A 98 -11.00 8.35 -4.33
N PHE A 99 -9.76 7.92 -4.08
CA PHE A 99 -8.60 8.83 -3.95
C PHE A 99 -8.40 9.70 -5.18
N LYS A 100 -8.45 9.10 -6.38
CA LYS A 100 -8.42 9.86 -7.64
C LYS A 100 -9.51 10.93 -7.69
N MET A 101 -10.73 10.58 -7.30
CA MET A 101 -11.88 11.51 -7.30
C MET A 101 -11.79 12.59 -6.24
N LEU A 102 -11.14 12.31 -5.09
CA LEU A 102 -10.85 13.30 -4.06
C LEU A 102 -9.72 14.28 -4.46
N GLY A 103 -9.05 14.04 -5.59
CA GLY A 103 -7.97 14.88 -6.10
C GLY A 103 -6.56 14.42 -5.72
N VAL A 104 -6.42 13.25 -5.11
CA VAL A 104 -5.11 12.68 -4.75
C VAL A 104 -4.23 12.53 -6.00
N LYS A 105 -2.97 12.95 -5.87
CA LYS A 105 -1.97 12.91 -6.95
C LYS A 105 -0.88 11.87 -6.69
N THR A 106 -0.58 11.61 -5.43
CA THR A 106 0.43 10.62 -5.01
C THR A 106 -0.18 9.67 -3.99
N VAL A 107 0.07 8.37 -4.13
CA VAL A 107 -0.26 7.38 -3.11
C VAL A 107 1.00 6.74 -2.53
N ILE A 108 1.01 6.59 -1.21
CA ILE A 108 2.03 5.87 -0.44
C ILE A 108 1.39 4.61 0.11
N LEU A 109 1.90 3.44 -0.26
CA LEU A 109 1.37 2.15 0.16
C LEU A 109 2.36 1.45 1.09
N THR A 110 1.92 0.99 2.26
CA THR A 110 2.79 0.29 3.22
C THR A 110 2.26 -1.10 3.49
N ASN A 111 3.12 -2.12 3.56
CA ASN A 111 2.69 -3.46 3.95
C ASN A 111 3.69 -4.14 4.88
N ALA A 112 3.24 -5.23 5.49
CA ALA A 112 4.13 -6.22 6.09
C ALA A 112 4.40 -7.31 5.03
N ALA A 113 5.61 -7.84 5.03
CA ALA A 113 6.04 -8.85 4.06
C ALA A 113 7.02 -9.86 4.69
N GLY A 114 7.00 -11.09 4.18
CA GLY A 114 8.05 -12.07 4.42
C GLY A 114 9.26 -11.78 3.53
N GLY A 115 10.45 -11.80 4.12
CA GLY A 115 11.71 -11.66 3.39
C GLY A 115 12.06 -12.95 2.65
N LEU A 116 12.23 -12.89 1.33
CA LEU A 116 12.76 -13.98 0.53
C LEU A 116 14.26 -13.78 0.25
N ASN A 117 14.68 -12.52 0.10
CA ASN A 117 16.09 -12.18 0.02
C ASN A 117 16.79 -12.46 1.35
N GLN A 118 17.79 -13.34 1.33
CA GLN A 118 18.52 -13.82 2.51
C GLN A 118 19.43 -12.75 3.14
N ASP A 119 19.72 -11.67 2.43
CA ASP A 119 20.47 -10.53 2.97
C ASP A 119 19.59 -9.60 3.82
N PHE A 120 18.26 -9.71 3.71
CA PHE A 120 17.35 -8.91 4.52
C PHE A 120 17.29 -9.44 5.94
N LYS A 121 16.79 -8.62 6.85
CA LYS A 121 16.55 -8.98 8.25
C LYS A 121 15.16 -8.59 8.67
N VAL A 122 14.63 -9.29 9.67
CA VAL A 122 13.39 -8.87 10.35
C VAL A 122 13.59 -7.45 10.87
N GLY A 123 12.66 -6.56 10.52
CA GLY A 123 12.71 -5.14 10.81
C GLY A 123 13.38 -4.28 9.73
N ASP A 124 13.90 -4.86 8.64
CA ASP A 124 14.32 -4.08 7.48
C ASP A 124 13.10 -3.44 6.80
N ILE A 125 13.29 -2.24 6.24
CA ILE A 125 12.30 -1.54 5.42
C ILE A 125 12.74 -1.68 3.97
N MET A 126 11.97 -2.37 3.15
CA MET A 126 12.22 -2.51 1.72
C MET A 126 11.37 -1.51 0.94
N ILE A 127 12.02 -0.60 0.23
CA ILE A 127 11.40 0.20 -0.82
C ILE A 127 11.08 -0.73 -2.00
N ILE A 128 9.83 -0.72 -2.45
CA ILE A 128 9.39 -1.57 -3.57
C ILE A 128 9.74 -0.87 -4.88
N LYS A 129 10.71 -1.43 -5.61
CA LYS A 129 11.10 -0.93 -6.95
C LYS A 129 10.26 -1.52 -8.08
N ASP A 130 9.75 -2.72 -7.89
CA ASP A 130 8.93 -3.44 -8.86
C ASP A 130 8.08 -4.52 -8.18
N HIS A 131 7.16 -5.14 -8.92
CA HIS A 131 6.37 -6.27 -8.40
C HIS A 131 6.15 -7.43 -9.37
N LEU A 132 5.85 -8.60 -8.77
CA LEU A 132 5.16 -9.70 -9.43
C LEU A 132 3.70 -9.76 -8.99
N ASN A 133 2.79 -9.79 -9.96
CA ASN A 133 1.35 -9.86 -9.74
C ASN A 133 0.82 -11.28 -10.01
N MET A 134 1.03 -12.20 -9.06
CA MET A 134 0.64 -13.60 -9.25
C MET A 134 -0.87 -13.78 -9.52
N PRO A 135 -1.80 -13.14 -8.76
CA PRO A 135 -3.23 -13.18 -9.11
C PRO A 135 -3.53 -12.64 -10.50
N GLY A 136 -2.80 -11.60 -10.93
CA GLY A 136 -2.96 -10.99 -12.25
C GLY A 136 -2.63 -11.92 -13.41
N PHE A 137 -1.60 -12.76 -13.30
CA PHE A 137 -1.27 -13.75 -14.32
C PHE A 137 -2.39 -14.77 -14.55
N ALA A 138 -3.17 -15.08 -13.51
CA ALA A 138 -4.35 -15.94 -13.60
C ALA A 138 -5.64 -15.20 -14.00
N GLY A 139 -5.56 -13.91 -14.37
CA GLY A 139 -6.70 -13.08 -14.77
C GLY A 139 -7.46 -12.40 -13.62
N ASN A 140 -7.07 -12.63 -12.37
CA ASN A 140 -7.61 -11.92 -11.22
C ASN A 140 -6.93 -10.55 -11.08
N ASN A 141 -7.35 -9.61 -11.92
CA ASN A 141 -6.81 -8.25 -12.01
C ASN A 141 -7.93 -7.22 -11.76
N PRO A 142 -7.69 -6.12 -11.02
CA PRO A 142 -8.71 -5.11 -10.75
C PRO A 142 -9.23 -4.37 -12.01
N LEU A 143 -8.51 -4.46 -13.12
CA LEU A 143 -8.91 -3.87 -14.41
C LEU A 143 -9.67 -4.86 -15.32
N THR A 144 -9.86 -6.11 -14.89
CA THR A 144 -10.71 -7.07 -15.60
C THR A 144 -12.16 -6.58 -15.66
N GLY A 145 -12.77 -6.64 -16.85
CA GLY A 145 -14.10 -6.09 -17.15
C GLY A 145 -14.05 -4.89 -18.12
N PRO A 146 -15.18 -4.20 -18.34
CA PRO A 146 -15.23 -2.99 -19.17
C PRO A 146 -14.35 -1.87 -18.59
N ASN A 147 -13.64 -1.14 -19.47
CA ASN A 147 -12.86 0.03 -19.08
C ASN A 147 -13.74 1.27 -18.93
N ASP A 148 -13.40 2.13 -17.98
CA ASP A 148 -14.01 3.45 -17.80
C ASP A 148 -12.94 4.51 -18.06
N GLU A 149 -13.03 5.16 -19.22
CA GLU A 149 -12.01 6.10 -19.72
C GLU A 149 -11.87 7.35 -18.84
N ARG A 150 -12.84 7.61 -17.94
CA ARG A 150 -12.73 8.69 -16.94
C ARG A 150 -11.62 8.43 -15.93
N PHE A 151 -11.26 7.17 -15.71
CA PHE A 151 -10.17 6.81 -14.80
C PHE A 151 -8.85 6.65 -15.54
N GLY A 152 -8.83 5.97 -16.69
CA GLY A 152 -7.59 5.66 -17.39
C GLY A 152 -7.76 4.92 -18.70
N VAL A 153 -6.62 4.67 -19.35
CA VAL A 153 -6.53 3.94 -20.61
C VAL A 153 -6.82 2.45 -20.43
N ARG A 154 -7.32 1.80 -21.48
CA ARG A 154 -7.65 0.36 -21.46
C ARG A 154 -6.47 -0.54 -21.06
N PHE A 155 -5.27 -0.18 -21.52
CA PHE A 155 -4.06 -0.97 -21.33
C PHE A 155 -2.97 -0.09 -20.70
N PRO A 156 -2.98 0.11 -19.37
CA PRO A 156 -1.97 0.95 -18.71
C PRO A 156 -0.62 0.26 -18.68
N CYS A 157 0.45 1.03 -18.88
CA CYS A 157 1.81 0.57 -18.68
C CYS A 157 2.13 0.44 -17.18
N MET A 158 2.84 -0.64 -16.80
CA MET A 158 3.26 -0.88 -15.42
C MET A 158 4.78 -0.90 -15.24
N SER A 159 5.58 -0.74 -16.31
CA SER A 159 7.06 -0.72 -16.22
C SER A 159 7.62 0.49 -15.47
N ASP A 160 6.78 1.50 -15.23
CA ASP A 160 7.06 2.71 -14.46
C ASP A 160 6.10 2.85 -13.26
N ALA A 161 5.56 1.72 -12.79
CA ALA A 161 4.53 1.72 -11.74
C ALA A 161 4.99 2.35 -10.43
N TYR A 162 6.27 2.25 -10.10
CA TYR A 162 6.87 2.87 -8.92
C TYR A 162 7.66 4.09 -9.37
N ASP A 163 7.31 5.24 -8.82
CA ASP A 163 7.82 6.53 -9.30
C ASP A 163 9.30 6.71 -8.93
N ARG A 164 10.17 6.76 -9.94
CA ARG A 164 11.63 6.82 -9.75
C ARG A 164 12.11 8.00 -8.89
N GLU A 165 11.46 9.16 -8.99
CA GLU A 165 11.83 10.30 -8.16
C GLU A 165 11.46 10.06 -6.69
N LEU A 166 10.32 9.41 -6.43
CA LEU A 166 9.92 9.05 -5.07
C LEU A 166 10.80 7.96 -4.47
N LEU A 167 11.24 6.98 -5.28
CA LEU A 167 12.21 5.96 -4.86
C LEU A 167 13.54 6.61 -4.46
N GLN A 168 14.09 7.47 -5.32
CA GLN A 168 15.33 8.19 -5.01
C GLN A 168 15.18 9.07 -3.77
N MET A 169 14.07 9.81 -3.66
CA MET A 169 13.79 10.63 -2.48
C MET A 169 13.73 9.79 -1.20
N ALA A 170 13.16 8.59 -1.24
CA ALA A 170 13.12 7.69 -0.09
C ALA A 170 14.51 7.23 0.34
N MET A 171 15.38 6.90 -0.62
CA MET A 171 16.77 6.54 -0.36
C MET A 171 17.55 7.70 0.25
N ASP A 172 17.41 8.91 -0.30
CA ASP A 172 18.07 10.12 0.20
C ASP A 172 17.63 10.44 1.63
N VAL A 173 16.31 10.44 1.87
CA VAL A 173 15.75 10.65 3.22
C VAL A 173 16.21 9.56 4.18
N GLY A 174 16.25 8.31 3.74
CA GLY A 174 16.76 7.18 4.51
C GLY A 174 18.20 7.39 4.96
N SER A 175 19.08 7.79 4.03
CA SER A 175 20.49 8.07 4.34
C SER A 175 20.64 9.20 5.35
N GLU A 176 19.89 10.29 5.20
CA GLU A 176 19.94 11.42 6.12
C GLU A 176 19.42 11.09 7.52
N LEU A 177 18.43 10.21 7.62
CA LEU A 177 17.91 9.73 8.89
C LEU A 177 18.79 8.65 9.53
N GLY A 178 19.87 8.23 8.87
CA GLY A 178 20.78 7.17 9.33
C GLY A 178 20.19 5.77 9.20
N TYR A 179 19.32 5.53 8.21
CA TYR A 179 18.60 4.27 8.02
C TYR A 179 19.28 3.33 7.02
N SER A 180 20.44 3.71 6.47
CA SER A 180 21.13 2.96 5.42
C SER A 180 21.40 1.48 5.76
N ASP A 181 21.55 1.15 7.04
CA ASP A 181 21.83 -0.23 7.48
C ASP A 181 20.63 -1.17 7.37
N PHE A 182 19.40 -0.64 7.33
CA PHE A 182 18.15 -1.41 7.34
C PHE A 182 17.14 -0.94 6.29
N LEU A 183 17.50 0.04 5.45
CA LEU A 183 16.74 0.43 4.28
C LEU A 183 17.23 -0.36 3.07
N ARG A 184 16.31 -1.06 2.43
CA ARG A 184 16.55 -1.95 1.28
C ARG A 184 15.75 -1.48 0.09
N GLU A 185 16.06 -2.01 -1.08
CA GLU A 185 15.28 -1.85 -2.29
C GLU A 185 15.09 -3.22 -2.95
N GLY A 186 13.88 -3.57 -3.38
CA GLY A 186 13.61 -4.90 -3.92
C GLY A 186 12.27 -5.08 -4.64
N VAL A 187 12.09 -6.27 -5.20
CA VAL A 187 10.91 -6.71 -5.93
C VAL A 187 9.92 -7.38 -4.97
N TYR A 188 8.66 -6.92 -4.99
CA TYR A 188 7.59 -7.46 -4.15
C TYR A 188 6.67 -8.40 -4.91
N CYS A 189 6.32 -9.57 -4.35
CA CYS A 189 5.30 -10.44 -4.92
C CYS A 189 4.02 -10.40 -4.10
N ALA A 190 2.88 -10.14 -4.76
CA ALA A 190 1.56 -10.32 -4.15
C ALA A 190 1.01 -11.72 -4.44
N LEU A 191 0.66 -12.44 -3.39
CA LEU A 191 -0.09 -13.71 -3.42
C LEU A 191 -1.54 -13.53 -2.98
N GLY A 192 -2.36 -14.57 -3.15
CA GLY A 192 -3.75 -14.58 -2.73
C GLY A 192 -3.97 -14.75 -1.23
N GLY A 193 -3.16 -15.60 -0.56
CA GLY A 193 -3.38 -16.00 0.83
C GLY A 193 -4.63 -16.87 1.04
N PRO A 194 -5.04 -17.15 2.30
CA PRO A 194 -4.47 -16.65 3.55
C PRO A 194 -3.34 -17.52 4.12
N SER A 195 -3.11 -18.73 3.59
CA SER A 195 -1.97 -19.55 4.02
C SER A 195 -0.65 -18.85 3.66
N PHE A 196 0.32 -18.92 4.59
CA PHE A 196 1.70 -18.59 4.27
C PHE A 196 2.27 -19.59 3.25
N GLU A 197 3.39 -19.19 2.66
CA GLU A 197 4.08 -19.94 1.62
C GLU A 197 4.70 -21.23 2.17
N THR A 198 4.67 -22.28 1.37
CA THR A 198 5.51 -23.48 1.57
C THR A 198 6.95 -23.18 1.18
N ILE A 199 7.90 -24.01 1.66
CA ILE A 199 9.32 -23.90 1.29
C ILE A 199 9.53 -23.95 -0.23
N ALA A 200 8.75 -24.78 -0.94
CA ALA A 200 8.84 -24.89 -2.40
C ALA A 200 8.39 -23.58 -3.09
N GLU A 201 7.30 -22.97 -2.61
CA GLU A 201 6.82 -21.68 -3.11
C GLU A 201 7.82 -20.56 -2.81
N CYS A 202 8.37 -20.49 -1.60
CA CYS A 202 9.43 -19.54 -1.23
C CYS A 202 10.64 -19.66 -2.17
N ARG A 203 11.17 -20.88 -2.35
CA ARG A 203 12.31 -21.14 -3.25
C ARG A 203 11.99 -20.76 -4.69
N MET A 204 10.77 -21.03 -5.16
CA MET A 204 10.33 -20.65 -6.50
C MET A 204 10.32 -19.11 -6.65
N LEU A 205 9.66 -18.39 -5.74
CA LEU A 205 9.58 -16.94 -5.79
C LEU A 205 10.96 -16.29 -5.71
N HIS A 206 11.83 -16.79 -4.84
CA HIS A 206 13.21 -16.31 -4.76
C HIS A 206 13.98 -16.51 -6.07
N LYS A 207 13.85 -17.69 -6.72
CA LYS A 207 14.43 -17.94 -8.05
C LYS A 207 13.87 -17.04 -9.16
N LEU A 208 12.64 -16.53 -9.00
CA LEU A 208 12.03 -15.57 -9.91
C LEU A 208 12.50 -14.12 -9.64
N GLY A 209 13.44 -13.91 -8.71
CA GLY A 209 13.98 -12.60 -8.38
C GLY A 209 13.11 -11.78 -7.42
N VAL A 210 12.24 -12.43 -6.65
CA VAL A 210 11.42 -11.77 -5.62
C VAL A 210 12.24 -11.62 -4.33
N ASP A 211 12.24 -10.40 -3.78
CA ASP A 211 12.93 -10.07 -2.54
C ASP A 211 12.00 -10.15 -1.31
N ALA A 212 10.72 -9.82 -1.48
CA ALA A 212 9.72 -9.91 -0.43
C ALA A 212 8.35 -10.37 -0.95
N VAL A 213 7.61 -11.11 -0.14
CA VAL A 213 6.29 -11.64 -0.48
C VAL A 213 5.23 -11.18 0.53
N GLY A 214 4.03 -10.91 0.04
CA GLY A 214 2.88 -10.67 0.89
C GLY A 214 1.56 -10.80 0.12
N MET A 215 0.49 -10.26 0.68
CA MET A 215 -0.88 -10.56 0.22
C MET A 215 -1.70 -9.31 -0.13
N SER A 216 -1.03 -8.19 -0.45
CA SER A 216 -1.70 -6.89 -0.67
C SER A 216 -0.96 -6.02 -1.69
N THR A 217 -1.29 -4.72 -1.73
CA THR A 217 -0.51 -3.65 -2.39
C THR A 217 -0.57 -3.66 -3.91
N VAL A 218 -0.19 -4.74 -4.59
CA VAL A 218 -0.02 -4.75 -6.06
C VAL A 218 -1.29 -4.35 -6.81
N HIS A 219 -2.45 -4.82 -6.37
CA HIS A 219 -3.73 -4.44 -6.96
C HIS A 219 -4.09 -2.96 -6.71
N GLU A 220 -3.69 -2.40 -5.56
CA GLU A 220 -3.84 -0.95 -5.26
C GLU A 220 -2.92 -0.13 -6.19
N VAL A 221 -1.66 -0.56 -6.37
CA VAL A 221 -0.69 0.04 -7.31
C VAL A 221 -1.26 0.09 -8.72
N ILE A 222 -1.79 -1.04 -9.23
CA ILE A 222 -2.37 -1.13 -10.58
C ILE A 222 -3.49 -0.12 -10.78
N VAL A 223 -4.44 -0.04 -9.85
CA VAL A 223 -5.55 0.92 -9.97
C VAL A 223 -5.07 2.35 -9.82
N ALA A 224 -4.10 2.61 -8.94
CA ALA A 224 -3.55 3.95 -8.77
C ALA A 224 -2.83 4.45 -10.04
N ARG A 225 -2.02 3.58 -10.66
CA ARG A 225 -1.33 3.85 -11.93
C ARG A 225 -2.29 4.00 -13.10
N HIS A 226 -3.30 3.14 -13.18
CA HIS A 226 -4.38 3.30 -14.15
C HIS A 226 -5.06 4.68 -14.02
N CYS A 227 -5.22 5.17 -12.78
CA CYS A 227 -5.77 6.51 -12.50
C CYS A 227 -4.78 7.67 -12.72
N GLY A 228 -3.55 7.40 -13.17
CA GLY A 228 -2.51 8.42 -13.37
C GLY A 228 -1.94 9.02 -12.08
N MET A 229 -2.09 8.34 -10.93
CA MET A 229 -1.43 8.75 -9.69
C MET A 229 0.04 8.31 -9.69
N ARG A 230 0.89 9.11 -9.03
CA ARG A 230 2.25 8.70 -8.67
C ARG A 230 2.17 7.70 -7.53
N VAL A 231 2.99 6.66 -7.56
CA VAL A 231 2.96 5.60 -6.54
C VAL A 231 4.34 5.45 -5.93
N PHE A 232 4.36 5.39 -4.60
CA PHE A 232 5.48 4.93 -3.81
C PHE A 232 4.99 3.83 -2.88
N ALA A 233 5.79 2.79 -2.67
CA ALA A 233 5.42 1.72 -1.77
C ALA A 233 6.63 1.16 -1.02
N LEU A 234 6.36 0.67 0.19
CA LEU A 234 7.35 0.02 1.03
C LEU A 234 6.75 -1.19 1.74
N SER A 235 7.64 -2.14 2.05
CA SER A 235 7.37 -3.32 2.84
C SER A 235 8.22 -3.26 4.10
N LEU A 236 7.61 -3.50 5.26
CA LEU A 236 8.35 -3.87 6.45
C LEU A 236 8.56 -5.39 6.41
N ILE A 237 9.82 -5.83 6.47
CA ILE A 237 10.16 -7.25 6.56
C ILE A 237 9.84 -7.72 7.96
N THR A 238 8.76 -8.48 8.11
CA THR A 238 8.21 -8.84 9.42
C THR A 238 8.61 -10.22 9.90
N ASN A 239 9.04 -11.07 8.97
CA ASN A 239 9.55 -12.40 9.20
C ASN A 239 10.48 -12.77 8.04
N GLN A 240 11.36 -13.76 8.26
CA GLN A 240 12.08 -14.40 7.16
C GLN A 240 11.24 -15.56 6.62
N ALA A 241 11.25 -15.73 5.29
CA ALA A 241 10.59 -16.86 4.66
C ALA A 241 11.43 -18.13 4.89
N VAL A 242 10.78 -19.19 5.37
CA VAL A 242 11.44 -20.46 5.60
C VAL A 242 11.75 -21.11 4.26
N MET A 243 13.04 -21.33 3.98
CA MET A 243 13.52 -21.93 2.73
C MET A 243 14.35 -23.20 2.94
N ASP A 244 14.50 -23.64 4.19
CA ASP A 244 15.17 -24.88 4.55
C ASP A 244 14.17 -25.88 5.13
N TYR A 245 14.24 -27.14 4.68
CA TYR A 245 13.38 -28.22 5.17
C TYR A 245 13.75 -28.67 6.58
N ASP A 246 14.98 -28.37 7.02
CA ASP A 246 15.46 -28.68 8.37
C ASP A 246 15.13 -27.58 9.39
N SER A 247 14.53 -26.46 8.97
CA SER A 247 14.14 -25.37 9.87
C SER A 247 12.87 -25.71 10.65
N GLU A 248 12.89 -25.39 11.95
CA GLU A 248 11.72 -25.49 12.83
C GLU A 248 10.92 -24.18 12.92
N GLU A 249 11.41 -23.09 12.32
CA GLU A 249 10.75 -21.79 12.35
C GLU A 249 9.40 -21.82 11.60
N LYS A 250 8.43 -21.06 12.11
CA LYS A 250 7.09 -20.97 11.51
C LYS A 250 6.62 -19.52 11.50
N ALA A 251 6.25 -19.04 10.31
CA ALA A 251 5.63 -17.74 10.16
C ALA A 251 4.34 -17.66 10.99
N ASN A 252 4.19 -16.59 11.77
CA ASN A 252 2.97 -16.34 12.53
C ASN A 252 2.61 -14.85 12.57
N HIS A 253 1.31 -14.58 12.65
CA HIS A 253 0.78 -13.21 12.55
C HIS A 253 1.11 -12.33 13.78
N ASN A 254 1.35 -12.93 14.95
CA ASN A 254 1.65 -12.16 16.16
C ASN A 254 3.06 -11.53 16.10
N GLU A 255 4.05 -12.27 15.59
CA GLU A 255 5.38 -11.74 15.31
C GLU A 255 5.34 -10.57 14.34
N VAL A 256 4.49 -10.65 13.31
CA VAL A 256 4.29 -9.57 12.36
C VAL A 256 3.91 -8.25 13.05
N LEU A 257 2.95 -8.32 13.98
CA LEU A 257 2.51 -7.13 14.73
C LEU A 257 3.59 -6.62 15.71
N GLN A 258 4.40 -7.51 16.28
CA GLN A 258 5.49 -7.14 17.18
C GLN A 258 6.61 -6.41 16.43
N THR A 259 7.05 -6.94 15.28
CA THR A 259 8.06 -6.30 14.44
C THR A 259 7.57 -4.95 13.92
N ALA A 260 6.28 -4.85 13.55
CA ALA A 260 5.68 -3.58 13.16
C ALA A 260 5.79 -2.51 14.25
N LYS A 261 5.54 -2.85 15.52
CA LYS A 261 5.71 -1.91 16.64
C LYS A 261 7.16 -1.46 16.82
N GLN A 262 8.13 -2.35 16.59
CA GLN A 262 9.56 -2.02 16.75
C GLN A 262 10.07 -1.00 15.71
N ARG A 263 9.49 -1.01 14.50
CA ARG A 263 9.91 -0.15 13.38
C ARG A 263 8.91 0.94 13.00
N ALA A 264 7.78 1.01 13.70
CA ALA A 264 6.73 1.99 13.45
C ALA A 264 7.29 3.42 13.42
N GLN A 265 8.06 3.81 14.44
CA GLN A 265 8.58 5.17 14.57
C GLN A 265 9.51 5.55 13.41
N GLN A 266 10.41 4.66 12.99
CA GLN A 266 11.34 4.91 11.88
C GLN A 266 10.58 5.01 10.55
N LEU A 267 9.63 4.11 10.31
CA LEU A 267 8.79 4.12 9.10
C LEU A 267 7.92 5.39 9.04
N GLU A 268 7.30 5.76 10.15
CA GLU A 268 6.56 7.00 10.34
C GLU A 268 7.41 8.23 10.05
N LYS A 269 8.64 8.25 10.56
CA LYS A 269 9.59 9.35 10.33
C LYS A 269 10.01 9.43 8.87
N LEU A 270 10.30 8.29 8.23
CA LEU A 270 10.65 8.21 6.81
C LEU A 270 9.51 8.77 5.94
N VAL A 271 8.30 8.21 6.08
CA VAL A 271 7.13 8.62 5.30
C VAL A 271 6.77 10.08 5.53
N SER A 272 6.75 10.54 6.79
CA SER A 272 6.43 11.95 7.07
C SER A 272 7.47 12.91 6.47
N THR A 273 8.75 12.56 6.51
CA THR A 273 9.82 13.37 5.91
C THR A 273 9.72 13.39 4.39
N MET A 274 9.38 12.26 3.76
CA MET A 274 9.09 12.21 2.33
C MET A 274 7.91 13.10 1.95
N VAL A 275 6.79 13.01 2.67
CA VAL A 275 5.58 13.81 2.38
C VAL A 275 5.87 15.31 2.47
N ILE A 276 6.74 15.75 3.40
CA ILE A 276 7.20 17.14 3.50
C ILE A 276 7.99 17.56 2.26
N ARG A 277 8.84 16.68 1.73
CA ARG A 277 9.72 16.96 0.57
C ARG A 277 9.01 16.90 -0.77
N MET A 278 7.83 16.28 -0.85
CA MET A 278 7.04 16.25 -2.07
C MET A 278 6.68 17.68 -2.50
N LYS A 279 7.36 18.18 -3.54
CA LYS A 279 7.04 19.49 -4.12
C LYS A 279 5.57 19.54 -4.55
N HIS A 280 4.96 20.73 -4.49
CA HIS A 280 3.74 20.99 -5.25
C HIS A 280 4.12 21.01 -6.73
N ASN A 281 3.97 19.90 -7.44
CA ASN A 281 3.99 19.95 -8.90
C ASN A 281 2.69 20.64 -9.34
N ASN A 282 2.76 21.97 -9.54
CA ASN A 282 1.72 22.75 -10.18
C ASN A 282 1.64 22.50 -11.71
N ASN A 283 2.42 21.55 -12.25
CA ASN A 283 2.55 21.31 -13.68
C ASN A 283 1.63 20.19 -14.19
N TYR A 284 0.34 20.28 -13.88
CA TYR A 284 -0.70 19.57 -14.64
C TYR A 284 -1.92 20.49 -14.75
N SER A 285 -1.73 21.56 -15.53
CA SER A 285 -2.78 22.33 -16.20
C SER A 285 -3.14 21.64 -17.51
#